data_AF-L8LRB6-F1
#
_entry.id   AF-L8LRB6-F1
#
_cell.length_a   1.000
_cell.length_b   1.000
_cell.length_c   1.000
_cell.angle_alpha   90.00
_cell.angle_beta   90.00
_cell.angle_gamma   90.00
#
_symmetry.space_group_name_H-M   'P 1'
#
loop_
_entity.id
_entity.type
_entity.pdbx_description
1 polymer ?
#
loop_
_entity_poly.entity_id
_entity_poly.type
_entity_poly.pdbx_seq_one_letter_code
_entity_poly.pdbx_strand_id
1 'polypeptide(L)'
;MTRQPHDQFAKEYLQELLTPLGKVETSRDVKSEIREIDVWFVPTPSQTPTVDNLGLLSQMAATSCLFEPFRNAPNEIQIRNCMLKLYTVHGEVLRKTKREESSIKENELPFLWILTPTSSARIRQGFEAKPAKSGDWVKGVYFLPVFQRTAIVAINQLPSTPDTLWLRVLGNGQTQFQAVEELANLSRSNPLRDNLLEILASWRQTLQLKDNSNSNEEDRELIMNLSPAYLKQREAWVQEGVQEGQTLIVEQLLEGRFGTLDEELKSLIRSLVLLPQSERTMLLLNSSREELLARFKSESN
;
A
#
# COMPACT_ATOMS: atom_id res chain seq x y z
N MET A 1 -13.79 7.40 -18.95
CA MET A 1 -13.83 6.37 -17.89
C MET A 1 -13.59 7.05 -16.56
N THR A 2 -14.64 7.26 -15.77
CA THR A 2 -14.51 7.84 -14.43
C THR A 2 -13.87 6.78 -13.54
N ARG A 3 -12.56 6.86 -13.32
CA ARG A 3 -11.86 6.02 -12.33
C ARG A 3 -12.51 6.27 -10.97
N GLN A 4 -13.11 5.23 -10.40
CA GLN A 4 -13.66 5.27 -9.05
C GLN A 4 -12.48 5.47 -8.08
N PRO A 5 -12.52 6.42 -7.14
CA PRO A 5 -11.39 6.69 -6.22
C PRO A 5 -10.83 5.44 -5.53
N HIS A 6 -11.73 4.51 -5.18
CA HIS A 6 -11.34 3.24 -4.57
C HIS A 6 -10.47 2.36 -5.47
N ASP A 7 -10.73 2.35 -6.79
CA ASP A 7 -9.95 1.54 -7.73
C ASP A 7 -8.48 1.99 -7.77
N GLN A 8 -8.26 3.30 -7.86
CA GLN A 8 -6.92 3.87 -7.85
C GLN A 8 -6.22 3.62 -6.50
N PHE A 9 -6.93 3.85 -5.39
CA PHE A 9 -6.42 3.55 -4.04
C PHE A 9 -5.98 2.09 -3.91
N ALA A 10 -6.84 1.13 -4.27
CA ALA A 10 -6.55 -0.28 -4.07
C ALA A 10 -5.35 -0.74 -4.91
N LYS A 11 -5.17 -0.16 -6.11
CA LYS A 11 -4.01 -0.41 -6.98
C LYS A 11 -2.71 0.08 -6.36
N GLU A 12 -2.65 1.35 -5.95
CA GLU A 12 -1.47 1.94 -5.30
C GLU A 12 -1.12 1.21 -4.01
N TYR A 13 -2.13 0.93 -3.18
CA TYR A 13 -1.98 0.24 -1.90
C TYR A 13 -1.44 -1.19 -2.07
N LEU A 14 -2.02 -2.00 -2.97
CA LEU A 14 -1.53 -3.35 -3.23
C LEU A 14 -0.17 -3.35 -3.92
N GLN A 15 0.12 -2.38 -4.77
CA GLN A 15 1.43 -2.23 -5.39
C GLN A 15 2.52 -2.00 -4.35
N GLU A 16 2.30 -1.10 -3.40
CA GLU A 16 3.24 -0.82 -2.31
C GLU A 16 3.49 -2.08 -1.46
N LEU A 17 2.43 -2.80 -1.11
CA LEU A 17 2.52 -4.04 -0.31
C LEU A 17 3.24 -5.19 -1.04
N LEU A 18 3.02 -5.33 -2.35
CA LEU A 18 3.51 -6.49 -3.11
C LEU A 18 4.90 -6.28 -3.73
N THR A 19 5.34 -5.04 -3.91
CA THR A 19 6.66 -4.72 -4.49
C THR A 19 7.82 -5.43 -3.77
N PRO A 20 7.83 -5.56 -2.43
CA PRO A 20 8.86 -6.35 -1.74
C PRO A 20 8.85 -7.86 -2.05
N LEU A 21 7.72 -8.41 -2.52
CA LEU A 21 7.57 -9.86 -2.76
C LEU A 21 7.84 -10.26 -4.22
N GLY A 22 7.81 -9.32 -5.15
CA GLY A 22 7.95 -9.63 -6.56
C GLY A 22 7.58 -8.49 -7.49
N LYS A 23 7.44 -8.82 -8.78
CA LYS A 23 7.06 -7.86 -9.81
C LYS A 23 5.56 -7.60 -9.76
N VAL A 24 5.18 -6.33 -9.67
CA VAL A 24 3.78 -5.87 -9.70
C VAL A 24 3.54 -5.05 -10.96
N GLU A 25 2.42 -5.28 -11.63
CA GLU A 25 1.90 -4.46 -12.74
C GLU A 25 0.44 -4.11 -12.44
N THR A 26 0.12 -2.82 -12.31
CA THR A 26 -1.25 -2.34 -12.10
C THR A 26 -1.89 -1.95 -13.44
N SER A 27 -3.21 -2.16 -13.56
CA SER A 27 -3.97 -1.82 -14.79
C SER A 27 -3.36 -2.45 -16.06
N ARG A 28 -2.97 -3.73 -15.97
CA ARG A 28 -2.32 -4.43 -17.08
C ARG A 28 -3.36 -4.75 -18.17
N ASP A 29 -3.12 -4.24 -19.38
CA ASP A 29 -3.94 -4.53 -20.56
C ASP A 29 -3.93 -6.02 -20.92
N VAL A 30 -5.12 -6.55 -21.23
CA VAL A 30 -5.30 -7.93 -21.70
C VAL A 30 -5.82 -7.90 -23.13
N LYS A 31 -5.21 -8.70 -24.03
CA LYS A 31 -5.43 -8.63 -25.49
C LYS A 31 -6.83 -9.01 -26.00
N SER A 32 -7.80 -9.26 -25.12
CA SER A 32 -9.17 -9.65 -25.49
C SER A 32 -10.16 -8.64 -24.93
N GLU A 33 -10.56 -7.67 -25.76
CA GLU A 33 -11.33 -6.45 -25.41
C GLU A 33 -10.54 -5.51 -24.46
N ILE A 34 -10.84 -4.21 -24.46
CA ILE A 34 -10.16 -3.21 -23.60
C ILE A 34 -10.49 -3.52 -22.13
N ARG A 35 -9.76 -4.48 -21.54
CA ARG A 35 -9.94 -4.98 -20.19
C ARG A 35 -8.60 -4.91 -19.47
N GLU A 36 -8.61 -4.34 -18.29
CA GLU A 36 -7.44 -4.19 -17.43
C GLU A 36 -7.53 -5.20 -16.28
N ILE A 37 -6.41 -5.84 -15.95
CA ILE A 37 -6.23 -6.53 -14.66
C ILE A 37 -5.84 -5.47 -13.65
N ASP A 38 -6.51 -5.43 -12.50
CA ASP A 38 -6.26 -4.36 -11.54
C ASP A 38 -4.85 -4.45 -10.96
N VAL A 39 -4.45 -5.63 -10.49
CA VAL A 39 -3.09 -5.92 -10.04
C VAL A 39 -2.65 -7.30 -10.52
N TRP A 40 -1.63 -7.33 -11.37
CA TRP A 40 -0.92 -8.53 -11.79
C TRP A 40 0.38 -8.67 -10.98
N PHE A 41 0.58 -9.85 -10.39
CA PHE A 41 1.73 -10.13 -9.54
C PHE A 41 2.50 -11.36 -10.01
N VAL A 42 3.83 -11.28 -9.99
CA VAL A 42 4.74 -12.39 -10.25
C VAL A 42 5.80 -12.45 -9.15
N PRO A 43 5.86 -13.53 -8.34
CA PRO A 43 6.84 -13.64 -7.25
C PRO A 43 8.26 -13.74 -7.78
N THR A 44 9.23 -13.22 -7.01
CA THR A 44 10.66 -13.40 -7.33
C THR A 44 11.15 -14.78 -6.85
N PRO A 45 11.74 -15.63 -7.73
CA PRO A 45 12.08 -17.02 -7.41
C PRO A 45 13.13 -17.24 -6.30
N SER A 46 13.79 -16.18 -5.83
CA SER A 46 14.99 -16.28 -4.98
C SER A 46 14.85 -15.63 -3.61
N GLN A 47 13.68 -15.08 -3.28
CA GLN A 47 13.42 -14.57 -1.94
C GLN A 47 12.50 -15.55 -1.23
N THR A 48 13.07 -16.37 -0.34
CA THR A 48 12.34 -16.70 0.89
C THR A 48 11.91 -15.35 1.46
N PRO A 49 10.61 -15.05 1.61
CA PRO A 49 10.18 -13.72 1.96
C PRO A 49 10.77 -13.38 3.33
N THR A 50 11.84 -12.60 3.36
CA THR A 50 12.30 -11.88 4.56
C THR A 50 11.39 -10.67 4.81
N VAL A 51 10.10 -10.84 4.54
CA VAL A 51 9.01 -9.93 4.85
C VAL A 51 8.05 -10.76 5.70
N ASP A 52 8.50 -11.09 6.92
CA ASP A 52 7.74 -11.85 7.93
C ASP A 52 6.41 -11.18 8.36
N ASN A 53 5.94 -10.14 7.67
CA ASN A 53 4.89 -9.24 8.18
C ASN A 53 3.68 -9.04 7.25
N LEU A 54 3.61 -9.67 6.08
CA LEU A 54 2.43 -9.53 5.18
C LEU A 54 1.35 -10.61 5.38
N GLY A 55 1.62 -11.61 6.21
CA GLY A 55 0.64 -12.62 6.63
C GLY A 55 -0.09 -13.29 5.47
N LEU A 56 -1.42 -13.23 5.50
CA LEU A 56 -2.31 -13.82 4.50
C LEU A 56 -2.03 -13.32 3.08
N LEU A 57 -1.62 -12.05 2.91
CA LEU A 57 -1.30 -11.51 1.58
C LEU A 57 -0.06 -12.20 0.98
N SER A 58 0.96 -12.50 1.80
CA SER A 58 2.14 -13.26 1.35
C SER A 58 1.76 -14.68 0.96
N GLN A 59 0.89 -15.34 1.74
CA GLN A 59 0.38 -16.66 1.43
C GLN A 59 -0.38 -16.69 0.09
N MET A 60 -1.18 -15.65 -0.21
CA MET A 60 -1.89 -15.49 -1.48
C MET A 60 -0.95 -15.26 -2.67
N ALA A 61 0.18 -14.59 -2.44
CA ALA A 61 1.20 -14.24 -3.41
C ALA A 61 2.27 -15.34 -3.63
N ALA A 62 2.04 -16.57 -3.16
CA ALA A 62 3.00 -17.67 -3.29
C ALA A 62 3.26 -18.10 -4.74
N THR A 63 2.33 -17.82 -5.65
CA THR A 63 2.47 -18.05 -7.10
C THR A 63 2.04 -16.80 -7.86
N SER A 64 2.34 -16.71 -9.16
CA SER A 64 1.81 -15.63 -10.00
C SER A 64 0.28 -15.52 -9.83
N CYS A 65 -0.23 -14.31 -9.68
CA CYS A 65 -1.64 -14.13 -9.37
C CYS A 65 -2.20 -12.78 -9.82
N LEU A 66 -3.52 -12.71 -9.89
CA LEU A 66 -4.31 -11.52 -10.14
C LEU A 66 -5.02 -11.15 -8.83
N PHE A 67 -4.99 -9.89 -8.44
CA PHE A 67 -5.88 -9.36 -7.40
C PHE A 67 -6.90 -8.42 -8.02
N GLU A 68 -8.17 -8.64 -7.70
CA GLU A 68 -9.31 -7.86 -8.19
C GLU A 68 -10.09 -7.33 -6.97
N PRO A 69 -9.72 -6.15 -6.44
CA PRO A 69 -10.34 -5.55 -5.27
C PRO A 69 -11.65 -4.82 -5.61
N PHE A 70 -12.72 -5.14 -4.87
CA PHE A 70 -14.02 -4.50 -5.04
C PHE A 70 -14.38 -3.64 -3.82
N ARG A 71 -14.89 -2.43 -4.07
CA ARG A 71 -15.50 -1.59 -3.01
C ARG A 71 -16.82 -2.14 -2.49
N ASN A 72 -17.59 -2.78 -3.37
CA ASN A 72 -18.92 -3.32 -3.10
C ASN A 72 -18.96 -4.81 -3.42
N ALA A 73 -19.88 -5.57 -2.82
CA ALA A 73 -20.00 -6.99 -3.11
C ALA A 73 -20.21 -7.23 -4.62
N PRO A 74 -19.34 -7.99 -5.31
CA PRO A 74 -19.48 -8.20 -6.74
C PRO A 74 -20.66 -9.12 -7.04
N ASN A 75 -21.34 -8.85 -8.16
CA ASN A 75 -22.38 -9.73 -8.69
C ASN A 75 -21.79 -10.87 -9.55
N GLU A 76 -22.65 -11.76 -10.03
CA GLU A 76 -22.26 -12.94 -10.79
C GLU A 76 -21.57 -12.59 -12.13
N ILE A 77 -21.89 -11.45 -12.74
CA ILE A 77 -21.28 -11.00 -13.99
C ILE A 77 -19.86 -10.48 -13.72
N GLN A 78 -19.68 -9.70 -12.66
CA GLN A 78 -18.38 -9.17 -12.26
C GLN A 78 -17.39 -10.30 -11.91
N ILE A 79 -17.83 -11.31 -11.15
CA ILE A 79 -17.00 -12.48 -10.84
C ILE A 79 -16.58 -13.23 -12.12
N ARG A 80 -17.53 -13.48 -13.04
CA ARG A 80 -17.21 -14.14 -14.32
C ARG A 80 -16.25 -13.29 -15.17
N ASN A 81 -16.36 -11.97 -15.13
CA ASN A 81 -15.44 -11.09 -15.83
C ASN A 81 -14.01 -11.20 -15.26
N CYS A 82 -13.83 -11.27 -13.94
CA CYS A 82 -12.53 -11.53 -13.34
C CYS A 82 -11.98 -12.90 -13.78
N MET A 83 -12.80 -13.95 -13.79
CA MET A 83 -12.39 -15.28 -14.27
C MET A 83 -12.00 -15.27 -15.76
N LEU A 84 -12.68 -14.47 -16.59
CA LEU A 84 -12.33 -14.32 -18.00
C LEU A 84 -10.97 -13.62 -18.17
N LYS A 85 -10.62 -12.65 -17.31
CA LYS A 85 -9.27 -12.07 -17.27
C LYS A 85 -8.24 -13.16 -16.94
N LEU A 86 -8.49 -13.96 -15.90
CA LEU A 86 -7.62 -15.08 -15.50
C LEU A 86 -7.38 -16.06 -16.66
N TYR A 87 -8.45 -16.54 -17.33
CA TYR A 87 -8.30 -17.51 -18.42
C TYR A 87 -7.61 -16.93 -19.65
N THR A 88 -7.72 -15.62 -19.87
CA THR A 88 -6.94 -14.97 -20.93
C THR A 88 -5.44 -15.00 -20.60
N VAL A 89 -5.07 -14.71 -19.35
CA VAL A 89 -3.69 -14.83 -18.87
C VAL A 89 -3.21 -16.28 -18.93
N HIS A 90 -4.02 -17.27 -18.54
CA HIS A 90 -3.67 -18.69 -18.71
C HIS A 90 -3.34 -19.01 -20.17
N GLY A 91 -4.15 -18.53 -21.12
CA GLY A 91 -3.86 -18.68 -22.54
C GLY A 91 -2.54 -18.04 -22.97
N GLU A 92 -2.16 -16.89 -22.41
CA GLU A 92 -0.84 -16.27 -22.65
C GLU A 92 0.30 -17.11 -22.09
N VAL A 93 0.19 -17.58 -20.85
CA VAL A 93 1.20 -18.40 -20.17
C VAL A 93 1.39 -19.72 -20.92
N LEU A 94 0.31 -20.45 -21.22
CA LEU A 94 0.38 -21.73 -21.94
C LEU A 94 0.99 -21.57 -23.34
N ARG A 95 0.68 -20.48 -24.06
CA ARG A 95 1.30 -20.16 -25.36
C ARG A 95 2.78 -19.81 -25.23
N LYS A 96 3.20 -19.18 -24.14
CA LYS A 96 4.62 -18.91 -23.86
C LYS A 96 5.35 -20.22 -23.54
N THR A 97 4.87 -21.00 -22.59
CA THR A 97 5.43 -22.30 -22.19
C THR A 97 5.58 -23.26 -23.38
N LYS A 98 4.56 -23.33 -24.26
CA LYS A 98 4.63 -24.15 -25.49
C LYS A 98 5.71 -23.68 -26.47
N ARG A 99 5.92 -22.36 -26.61
CA ARG A 99 6.97 -21.81 -27.48
C ARG A 99 8.38 -22.05 -26.93
N GLU A 100 8.49 -22.16 -25.60
CA GLU A 100 9.73 -22.44 -24.88
C GLU A 100 9.98 -23.95 -24.70
N GLU A 101 9.18 -24.82 -25.35
CA GLU A 101 9.24 -26.29 -25.25
C GLU A 101 9.28 -26.83 -23.81
N SER A 102 8.63 -26.11 -22.89
CA SER A 102 8.54 -26.47 -21.48
C SER A 102 7.14 -26.99 -21.14
N SER A 103 6.97 -27.46 -19.91
CA SER A 103 5.68 -27.83 -19.34
C SER A 103 5.43 -27.03 -18.06
N ILE A 104 4.18 -26.63 -17.82
CA ILE A 104 3.75 -25.97 -16.59
C ILE A 104 2.77 -26.86 -15.84
N LYS A 105 2.91 -26.95 -14.52
CA LYS A 105 1.96 -27.69 -13.67
C LYS A 105 0.72 -26.84 -13.38
N GLU A 106 -0.39 -27.51 -13.07
CA GLU A 106 -1.65 -26.84 -12.71
C GLU A 106 -1.50 -25.87 -11.52
N ASN A 107 -0.69 -26.25 -10.53
CA ASN A 107 -0.44 -25.41 -9.35
C ASN A 107 0.48 -24.21 -9.62
N GLU A 108 1.20 -24.21 -10.75
CA GLU A 108 2.07 -23.12 -11.21
C GLU A 108 1.33 -22.12 -12.11
N LEU A 109 0.15 -22.47 -12.64
CA LEU A 109 -0.69 -21.54 -13.40
C LEU A 109 -1.08 -20.34 -12.54
N PRO A 110 -1.32 -19.15 -13.12
CA PRO A 110 -1.74 -18.01 -12.33
C PRO A 110 -3.02 -18.26 -11.52
N PHE A 111 -3.14 -17.63 -10.34
CA PHE A 111 -4.31 -17.74 -9.47
C PHE A 111 -5.07 -16.40 -9.37
N LEU A 112 -6.39 -16.41 -9.25
CA LEU A 112 -7.22 -15.21 -9.10
C LEU A 112 -7.73 -15.05 -7.67
N TRP A 113 -7.46 -13.88 -7.08
CA TRP A 113 -7.97 -13.46 -5.79
C TRP A 113 -8.97 -12.31 -5.94
N ILE A 114 -10.25 -12.60 -5.71
CA ILE A 114 -11.31 -11.58 -5.68
C ILE A 114 -11.43 -11.08 -4.24
N LEU A 115 -11.06 -9.82 -4.00
CA LEU A 115 -11.12 -9.22 -2.67
C LEU A 115 -12.40 -8.40 -2.58
N THR A 116 -13.28 -8.73 -1.62
CA THR A 116 -14.56 -8.05 -1.50
C THR A 116 -14.91 -7.77 -0.04
N PRO A 117 -15.55 -6.63 0.29
CA PRO A 117 -15.94 -6.32 1.66
C PRO A 117 -16.81 -7.42 2.27
N THR A 118 -17.72 -8.00 1.49
CA THR A 118 -18.64 -9.04 1.96
C THR A 118 -18.93 -10.07 0.86
N SER A 119 -19.28 -11.29 1.24
CA SER A 119 -19.72 -12.32 0.29
C SER A 119 -20.99 -13.02 0.79
N SER A 120 -22.06 -12.91 0.00
CA SER A 120 -23.35 -13.51 0.35
C SER A 120 -23.33 -15.03 0.24
N ALA A 121 -24.22 -15.71 0.99
CA ALA A 121 -24.38 -17.17 0.87
C ALA A 121 -24.78 -17.58 -0.55
N ARG A 122 -25.64 -16.80 -1.21
CA ARG A 122 -26.07 -17.03 -2.60
C ARG A 122 -24.89 -17.05 -3.58
N ILE A 123 -24.01 -16.04 -3.52
CA ILE A 123 -22.83 -15.97 -4.40
C ILE A 123 -21.91 -17.16 -4.11
N ARG A 124 -21.62 -17.46 -2.84
CA ARG A 124 -20.75 -18.58 -2.47
C ARG A 124 -21.31 -19.93 -2.93
N GLN A 125 -22.61 -20.17 -2.74
CA GLN A 125 -23.26 -21.40 -3.20
C GLN A 125 -23.30 -21.49 -4.72
N GLY A 126 -23.62 -20.39 -5.41
CA GLY A 126 -23.74 -20.35 -6.87
C GLY A 126 -22.43 -20.59 -7.62
N PHE A 127 -21.28 -20.24 -7.04
CA PHE A 127 -19.95 -20.53 -7.58
C PHE A 127 -19.28 -21.75 -6.92
N GLU A 128 -19.98 -22.47 -6.05
CA GLU A 128 -19.42 -23.52 -5.20
C GLU A 128 -18.16 -23.10 -4.41
N ALA A 129 -18.08 -21.83 -4.01
CA ALA A 129 -16.97 -21.30 -3.24
C ALA A 129 -17.03 -21.82 -1.79
N LYS A 130 -16.09 -22.70 -1.44
CA LYS A 130 -16.05 -23.41 -0.16
C LYS A 130 -14.82 -22.99 0.66
N PRO A 131 -14.92 -22.95 2.00
CA PRO A 131 -13.72 -22.74 2.81
C PRO A 131 -12.69 -23.84 2.53
N ALA A 132 -11.41 -23.55 2.76
CA ALA A 132 -10.37 -24.56 2.65
C ALA A 132 -10.71 -25.76 3.56
N LYS A 133 -10.45 -26.98 3.07
CA LYS A 133 -10.66 -28.21 3.85
C LYS A 133 -9.58 -28.41 4.92
N SER A 134 -8.39 -27.83 4.70
CA SER A 134 -7.27 -27.84 5.65
C SER A 134 -7.28 -26.57 6.51
N GLY A 135 -6.66 -26.65 7.69
CA GLY A 135 -6.53 -25.52 8.62
C GLY A 135 -5.56 -24.42 8.18
N ASP A 136 -5.07 -24.49 6.94
CA ASP A 136 -4.04 -23.60 6.41
C ASP A 136 -4.59 -22.21 6.04
N TRP A 137 -5.92 -22.03 6.04
CA TRP A 137 -6.57 -20.78 5.66
C TRP A 137 -7.54 -20.31 6.72
N VAL A 138 -7.51 -19.01 6.98
CA VAL A 138 -8.39 -18.36 7.96
C VAL A 138 -9.82 -18.22 7.43
N LYS A 139 -10.75 -17.99 8.36
CA LYS A 139 -12.14 -17.63 8.04
C LYS A 139 -12.18 -16.44 7.08
N GLY A 140 -13.08 -16.51 6.10
CA GLY A 140 -13.26 -15.46 5.09
C GLY A 140 -12.65 -15.79 3.73
N VAL A 141 -11.79 -16.81 3.64
CA VAL A 141 -11.22 -17.28 2.37
C VAL A 141 -12.03 -18.45 1.82
N TYR A 142 -12.56 -18.31 0.60
CA TYR A 142 -13.40 -19.30 -0.06
C TYR A 142 -12.85 -19.65 -1.44
N PHE A 143 -12.54 -20.92 -1.66
CA PHE A 143 -12.00 -21.45 -2.90
C PHE A 143 -13.10 -21.98 -3.81
N LEU A 144 -13.06 -21.61 -5.08
CA LEU A 144 -13.88 -22.23 -6.13
C LEU A 144 -13.30 -23.63 -6.45
N PRO A 145 -14.01 -24.48 -7.24
CA PRO A 145 -13.48 -25.76 -7.68
C PRO A 145 -12.06 -25.66 -8.26
N VAL A 146 -11.19 -26.61 -7.90
CA VAL A 146 -9.72 -26.50 -8.01
C VAL A 146 -9.20 -26.02 -9.38
N PHE A 147 -9.77 -26.50 -10.48
CA PHE A 147 -9.35 -26.14 -11.85
C PHE A 147 -9.79 -24.74 -12.30
N GLN A 148 -10.60 -24.04 -11.50
CA GLN A 148 -10.96 -22.66 -11.77
C GLN A 148 -9.91 -21.67 -11.26
N ARG A 149 -8.91 -22.12 -10.48
CA ARG A 149 -7.78 -21.32 -9.98
C ARG A 149 -8.23 -19.95 -9.41
N THR A 150 -9.33 -19.93 -8.66
CA THR A 150 -9.99 -18.71 -8.18
C THR A 150 -10.41 -18.85 -6.72
N ALA A 151 -10.26 -17.79 -5.94
CA ALA A 151 -10.83 -17.66 -4.60
C ALA A 151 -11.51 -16.30 -4.39
N ILE A 152 -12.51 -16.29 -3.52
CA ILE A 152 -13.22 -15.11 -3.03
C ILE A 152 -12.81 -14.88 -1.58
N VAL A 153 -12.31 -13.69 -1.28
CA VAL A 153 -11.97 -13.24 0.08
C VAL A 153 -13.04 -12.29 0.58
N ALA A 154 -13.85 -12.75 1.53
CA ALA A 154 -14.84 -11.94 2.23
C ALA A 154 -14.18 -11.21 3.40
N ILE A 155 -13.77 -9.97 3.17
CA ILE A 155 -12.92 -9.20 4.09
C ILE A 155 -13.56 -9.02 5.47
N ASN A 156 -14.87 -8.78 5.53
CA ASN A 156 -15.60 -8.63 6.81
C ASN A 156 -15.64 -9.90 7.68
N GLN A 157 -15.18 -11.04 7.17
CA GLN A 157 -15.11 -12.31 7.90
C GLN A 157 -13.69 -12.67 8.33
N LEU A 158 -12.68 -11.91 7.89
CA LEU A 158 -11.30 -12.13 8.28
C LEU A 158 -11.13 -11.86 9.79
N PRO A 159 -10.40 -12.72 10.52
CA PRO A 159 -10.14 -12.49 11.94
C PRO A 159 -9.29 -11.23 12.14
N SER A 160 -9.55 -10.43 13.17
CA SER A 160 -8.76 -9.25 13.52
C SER A 160 -7.41 -9.66 14.13
N THR A 161 -6.44 -9.93 13.25
CA THR A 161 -5.07 -10.33 13.59
C THR A 161 -4.09 -9.56 12.70
N PRO A 162 -2.80 -9.49 13.09
CA PRO A 162 -1.76 -8.89 12.25
C PRO A 162 -1.71 -9.51 10.84
N ASP A 163 -1.91 -10.83 10.73
CA ASP A 163 -1.81 -11.56 9.46
C ASP A 163 -2.85 -11.16 8.41
N THR A 164 -3.98 -10.58 8.83
CA THR A 164 -5.07 -10.16 7.93
C THR A 164 -5.18 -8.64 7.82
N LEU A 165 -4.38 -7.88 8.57
CA LEU A 165 -4.44 -6.43 8.67
C LEU A 165 -4.52 -5.77 7.29
N TRP A 166 -3.59 -6.12 6.42
CA TRP A 166 -3.43 -5.49 5.11
C TRP A 166 -4.66 -5.65 4.22
N LEU A 167 -5.34 -6.80 4.30
CA LEU A 167 -6.58 -7.04 3.55
C LEU A 167 -7.79 -6.36 4.20
N ARG A 168 -7.83 -6.25 5.54
CA ARG A 168 -8.93 -5.57 6.25
C ARG A 168 -8.99 -4.07 5.95
N VAL A 169 -7.85 -3.43 5.65
CA VAL A 169 -7.80 -2.02 5.19
C VAL A 169 -8.58 -1.82 3.88
N LEU A 170 -8.64 -2.82 3.00
CA LEU A 170 -9.42 -2.80 1.76
C LEU A 170 -10.93 -3.06 1.98
N GLY A 171 -11.35 -3.27 3.23
CA GLY A 171 -12.74 -3.55 3.59
C GLY A 171 -13.63 -2.30 3.57
N ASN A 172 -14.71 -2.37 4.36
CA ASN A 172 -15.61 -1.24 4.59
C ASN A 172 -16.06 -1.18 6.06
N GLY A 173 -16.74 -0.07 6.39
CA GLY A 173 -17.28 0.21 7.73
C GLY A 173 -16.30 -0.07 8.86
N GLN A 174 -16.80 -0.72 9.90
CA GLN A 174 -16.04 -1.02 11.12
C GLN A 174 -14.77 -1.85 10.86
N THR A 175 -14.79 -2.76 9.88
CA THR A 175 -13.62 -3.60 9.57
C THR A 175 -12.47 -2.74 9.04
N GLN A 176 -12.79 -1.79 8.16
CA GLN A 176 -11.81 -0.86 7.60
C GLN A 176 -11.33 0.13 8.66
N PHE A 177 -12.23 0.71 9.46
CA PHE A 177 -11.85 1.65 10.52
C PHE A 177 -10.84 1.03 11.49
N GLN A 178 -11.11 -0.18 12.00
CA GLN A 178 -10.21 -0.88 12.92
C GLN A 178 -8.86 -1.17 12.28
N ALA A 179 -8.86 -1.66 11.03
CA ALA A 179 -7.61 -1.95 10.33
C ALA A 179 -6.78 -0.69 10.05
N VAL A 180 -7.42 0.44 9.72
CA VAL A 180 -6.73 1.72 9.53
C VAL A 180 -6.17 2.25 10.85
N GLU A 181 -6.88 2.08 11.97
CA GLU A 181 -6.39 2.41 13.30
C GLU A 181 -5.18 1.55 13.71
N GLU A 182 -5.26 0.23 13.46
CA GLU A 182 -4.13 -0.70 13.67
C GLU A 182 -2.92 -0.28 12.82
N LEU A 183 -3.10 0.02 11.54
CA LEU A 183 -2.05 0.49 10.63
C LEU A 183 -1.41 1.80 11.13
N ALA A 184 -2.23 2.76 11.54
CA ALA A 184 -1.79 4.05 12.08
C ALA A 184 -0.93 3.90 13.35
N ASN A 185 -1.17 2.85 14.12
CA ASN A 185 -0.46 2.54 15.37
C ASN A 185 0.69 1.54 15.22
N LEU A 186 1.00 1.07 14.00
CA LEU A 186 2.21 0.28 13.76
C LEU A 186 3.47 1.02 14.22
N SER A 187 4.54 0.27 14.50
CA SER A 187 5.84 0.85 14.83
C SER A 187 6.33 1.77 13.71
N ARG A 188 6.96 2.89 14.08
CA ARG A 188 7.68 3.78 13.15
C ARG A 188 8.81 3.08 12.39
N SER A 189 9.30 1.95 12.91
CA SER A 189 10.31 1.13 12.24
C SER A 189 9.74 0.25 11.13
N ASN A 190 8.41 0.16 10.97
CA ASN A 190 7.81 -0.61 9.89
C ASN A 190 7.99 0.17 8.57
N PRO A 191 8.72 -0.39 7.58
CA PRO A 191 9.08 0.34 6.36
C PRO A 191 7.89 0.68 5.47
N LEU A 192 6.77 -0.03 5.60
CA LEU A 192 5.56 0.20 4.80
C LEU A 192 4.64 1.25 5.43
N ARG A 193 4.79 1.52 6.73
CA ARG A 193 3.79 2.28 7.49
C ARG A 193 3.54 3.67 6.92
N ASP A 194 4.61 4.45 6.73
CA ASP A 194 4.47 5.86 6.38
C ASP A 194 3.95 6.03 4.94
N ASN A 195 4.45 5.23 3.98
CA ASN A 195 3.95 5.21 2.60
C ASN A 195 2.46 4.82 2.53
N LEU A 196 2.03 3.80 3.29
CA LEU A 196 0.63 3.39 3.29
C LEU A 196 -0.30 4.42 3.96
N LEU A 197 0.19 5.12 5.00
CA LEU A 197 -0.54 6.22 5.62
C LEU A 197 -0.72 7.40 4.65
N GLU A 198 0.30 7.69 3.84
CA GLU A 198 0.22 8.70 2.80
C GLU A 198 -0.82 8.35 1.73
N ILE A 199 -0.81 7.10 1.23
CA ILE A 199 -1.79 6.60 0.26
C ILE A 199 -3.23 6.75 0.82
N LEU A 200 -3.45 6.36 2.08
CA LEU A 200 -4.75 6.49 2.75
C LEU A 200 -5.17 7.96 2.96
N ALA A 201 -4.23 8.84 3.30
CA ALA A 201 -4.48 10.27 3.46
C ALA A 201 -4.85 10.95 2.14
N SER A 202 -4.14 10.62 1.05
CA SER A 202 -4.41 11.07 -0.32
C SER A 202 -5.80 10.61 -0.79
N TRP A 203 -6.14 9.35 -0.55
CA TRP A 203 -7.46 8.83 -0.87
C TRP A 203 -8.57 9.59 -0.14
N ARG A 204 -8.42 9.83 1.17
CA ARG A 204 -9.38 10.63 1.96
C ARG A 204 -9.54 12.04 1.41
N GLN A 205 -8.45 12.71 1.03
CA GLN A 205 -8.50 14.06 0.46
C GLN A 205 -9.27 14.07 -0.88
N THR A 206 -9.01 13.06 -1.73
CA THR A 206 -9.70 12.88 -3.02
C THR A 206 -11.21 12.72 -2.82
N LEU A 207 -11.62 12.01 -1.77
CA LEU A 207 -13.03 11.85 -1.42
C LEU A 207 -13.65 13.17 -0.93
N GLN A 208 -12.97 13.90 -0.05
CA GLN A 208 -13.46 15.20 0.45
C GLN A 208 -13.67 16.23 -0.66
N LEU A 209 -12.79 16.26 -1.66
CA LEU A 209 -12.94 17.14 -2.82
C LEU A 209 -14.19 16.81 -3.65
N LYS A 210 -14.58 15.53 -3.71
CA LYS A 210 -15.80 15.08 -4.38
C LYS A 210 -17.06 15.34 -3.53
N ASP A 211 -16.94 15.25 -2.21
CA ASP A 211 -18.05 15.36 -1.24
C ASP A 211 -18.76 16.73 -1.26
N ASN A 212 -18.06 17.78 -1.68
CA ASN A 212 -18.58 19.15 -1.82
C ASN A 212 -19.73 19.31 -2.85
N SER A 213 -20.15 18.24 -3.53
CA SER A 213 -21.13 18.28 -4.64
C SER A 213 -22.46 17.54 -4.39
N ASN A 214 -22.61 16.78 -3.30
CA ASN A 214 -23.83 16.12 -2.75
C ASN A 214 -23.41 14.78 -2.10
N SER A 215 -22.94 14.82 -0.85
CA SER A 215 -22.48 13.65 -0.10
C SER A 215 -23.58 12.60 0.12
N ASN A 216 -23.33 11.34 -0.24
CA ASN A 216 -24.11 10.22 0.29
C ASN A 216 -23.54 9.79 1.67
N GLU A 217 -24.30 9.02 2.45
CA GLU A 217 -23.86 8.59 3.79
C GLU A 217 -22.62 7.66 3.73
N GLU A 218 -22.44 6.93 2.62
CA GLU A 218 -21.32 6.01 2.40
C GLU A 218 -19.97 6.73 2.28
N ASP A 219 -19.93 7.89 1.61
CA ASP A 219 -18.71 8.70 1.46
C ASP A 219 -18.32 9.34 2.80
N ARG A 220 -19.31 9.75 3.61
CA ARG A 220 -19.07 10.27 4.97
C ARG A 220 -18.49 9.21 5.89
N GLU A 221 -19.09 8.02 5.91
CA GLU A 221 -18.59 6.88 6.69
C GLU A 221 -17.15 6.54 6.27
N LEU A 222 -16.86 6.54 4.97
CA LEU A 222 -15.52 6.29 4.46
C LEU A 222 -14.51 7.36 4.89
N ILE A 223 -14.85 8.63 4.81
CA ILE A 223 -13.99 9.73 5.29
C ILE A 223 -13.72 9.60 6.80
N MET A 224 -14.71 9.18 7.58
CA MET A 224 -14.53 8.86 9.00
C MET A 224 -13.58 7.68 9.19
N ASN A 225 -13.75 6.59 8.43
CA ASN A 225 -12.92 5.41 8.51
C ASN A 225 -11.42 5.69 8.27
N LEU A 226 -11.13 6.65 7.39
CA LEU A 226 -9.76 7.04 7.03
C LEU A 226 -9.16 8.12 7.95
N SER A 227 -9.92 8.64 8.91
CA SER A 227 -9.48 9.74 9.77
C SER A 227 -8.26 9.40 10.65
N PRO A 228 -8.11 8.19 11.23
CA PRO A 228 -6.92 7.84 12.01
C PRO A 228 -5.64 7.94 11.18
N ALA A 229 -5.63 7.40 9.96
CA ALA A 229 -4.48 7.47 9.07
C ALA A 229 -4.12 8.91 8.71
N TYR A 230 -5.13 9.72 8.34
CA TYR A 230 -4.91 11.12 8.00
C TYR A 230 -4.35 11.93 9.16
N LEU A 231 -4.88 11.77 10.37
CA LEU A 231 -4.39 12.52 11.54
C LEU A 231 -2.92 12.20 11.82
N LYS A 232 -2.54 10.92 11.74
CA LYS A 232 -1.14 10.51 11.87
C LYS A 232 -0.26 11.06 10.76
N GLN A 233 -0.70 11.01 9.52
CA GLN A 233 0.07 11.56 8.41
C GLN A 233 0.24 13.08 8.51
N ARG A 234 -0.81 13.78 8.95
CA ARG A 234 -0.74 15.23 9.20
C ARG A 234 0.27 15.58 10.29
N GLU A 235 0.34 14.80 11.37
CA GLU A 235 1.39 14.97 12.39
C GLU A 235 2.79 14.86 11.78
N ALA A 236 3.01 13.87 10.90
CA ALA A 236 4.30 13.69 10.22
C ALA A 236 4.64 14.89 9.31
N TRP A 237 3.72 15.31 8.44
CA TRP A 237 3.93 16.47 7.56
C TRP A 237 4.18 17.77 8.32
N VAL A 238 3.51 17.99 9.46
CA VAL A 238 3.77 19.17 10.29
C VAL A 238 5.20 19.13 10.86
N GLN A 239 5.66 17.96 11.33
CA GLN A 239 7.03 17.82 11.84
C GLN A 239 8.06 18.02 10.73
N GLU A 240 7.83 17.43 9.56
CA GLU A 240 8.69 17.58 8.39
C GLU A 240 8.75 19.05 7.94
N GLY A 241 7.62 19.73 7.79
CA GLY A 241 7.58 21.15 7.42
C GLY A 241 8.23 22.07 8.45
N VAL A 242 8.15 21.74 9.74
CA VAL A 242 8.91 22.47 10.78
C VAL A 242 10.41 22.26 10.59
N GLN A 243 10.85 21.03 10.29
CA GLN A 243 12.26 20.72 10.10
C GLN A 243 12.82 21.32 8.82
N GLU A 244 12.10 21.28 7.72
CA GLU A 244 12.45 21.96 6.47
C GLU A 244 12.50 23.47 6.65
N GLY A 245 11.51 24.06 7.32
CA GLY A 245 11.50 25.49 7.63
C GLY A 245 12.67 25.91 8.50
N GLN A 246 13.05 25.10 9.50
CA GLN A 246 14.24 25.34 10.30
C GLN A 246 15.53 25.24 9.48
N THR A 247 15.62 24.25 8.60
CA THR A 247 16.76 24.07 7.69
C THR A 247 16.93 25.29 6.79
N LEU A 248 15.83 25.75 6.18
CA LEU A 248 15.82 26.93 5.32
C LEU A 248 16.23 28.21 6.08
N ILE A 249 15.76 28.40 7.31
CA ILE A 249 16.15 29.56 8.13
C ILE A 249 17.65 29.51 8.45
N VAL A 250 18.18 28.34 8.81
CA VAL A 250 19.62 28.18 9.08
C VAL A 250 20.43 28.49 7.82
N GLU A 251 20.03 27.95 6.68
CA GLU A 251 20.71 28.19 5.40
C GLU A 251 20.71 29.67 5.02
N GLN A 252 19.54 30.34 5.06
CA GLN A 252 19.42 31.77 4.75
C GLN A 252 20.23 32.66 5.71
N LEU A 253 20.28 32.32 7.00
CA LEU A 253 21.09 33.06 7.97
C LEU A 253 22.59 32.89 7.71
N LEU A 254 23.03 31.69 7.39
CA LEU A 254 24.43 31.45 7.03
C LEU A 254 24.79 32.17 5.72
N GLU A 255 23.92 32.12 4.71
CA GLU A 255 24.10 32.85 3.45
C GLU A 255 24.18 34.37 3.67
N GLY A 256 23.28 34.90 4.50
CA GLY A 256 23.28 36.33 4.85
C GLY A 256 24.53 36.77 5.61
N ARG A 257 25.15 35.88 6.40
CA ARG A 257 26.36 36.21 7.19
C ARG A 257 27.66 35.98 6.44
N PHE A 258 27.76 34.93 5.64
CA PHE A 258 29.01 34.46 5.04
C PHE A 258 29.02 34.51 3.51
N GLY A 259 27.92 34.89 2.87
CA GLY A 259 27.77 34.84 1.42
C GLY A 259 27.47 33.42 0.94
N THR A 260 27.86 33.09 -0.30
CA THR A 260 27.56 31.77 -0.90
C THR A 260 28.15 30.64 -0.05
N LEU A 261 27.31 29.67 0.34
CA LEU A 261 27.73 28.55 1.17
C LEU A 261 28.56 27.53 0.38
N ASP A 262 29.74 27.23 0.90
CA ASP A 262 30.56 26.10 0.45
C ASP A 262 30.04 24.77 1.01
N GLU A 263 30.55 23.66 0.49
CA GLU A 263 30.14 22.31 0.92
C GLU A 263 30.48 22.04 2.40
N GLU A 264 31.50 22.70 2.96
CA GLU A 264 31.81 22.59 4.39
C GLU A 264 30.66 23.15 5.24
N LEU A 265 30.17 24.36 4.96
CA LEU A 265 29.06 24.98 5.69
C LEU A 265 27.73 24.25 5.47
N LYS A 266 27.46 23.81 4.24
CA LYS A 266 26.24 23.01 3.95
C LYS A 266 26.19 21.73 4.76
N SER A 267 27.33 21.06 4.94
CA SER A 267 27.41 19.83 5.73
C SER A 267 27.03 20.05 7.21
N LEU A 268 27.19 21.26 7.73
CA LEU A 268 26.86 21.61 9.11
C LEU A 268 25.38 21.90 9.35
N ILE A 269 24.62 22.22 8.31
CA ILE A 269 23.22 22.68 8.44
C ILE A 269 22.40 21.65 9.21
N ARG A 270 22.57 20.36 8.90
CA ARG A 270 21.83 19.29 9.58
C ARG A 270 22.14 19.24 11.09
N SER A 271 23.41 19.36 11.46
CA SER A 271 23.84 19.35 12.87
C SER A 271 23.37 20.58 13.62
N LEU A 272 23.39 21.75 12.96
CA LEU A 272 22.88 23.00 13.51
C LEU A 272 21.38 22.92 13.77
N VAL A 273 20.59 22.35 12.84
CA VAL A 273 19.15 22.19 13.01
C VAL A 273 18.80 21.29 14.19
N LEU A 274 19.63 20.28 14.50
CA LEU A 274 19.43 19.35 15.62
C LEU A 274 19.72 19.96 17.01
N LEU A 275 20.39 21.11 17.09
CA LEU A 275 20.67 21.76 18.36
C LEU A 275 19.40 22.39 18.98
N PRO A 276 19.35 22.51 20.33
CA PRO A 276 18.33 23.30 21.01
C PRO A 276 18.25 24.72 20.43
N GLN A 277 17.03 25.25 20.28
CA GLN A 277 16.80 26.54 19.62
C GLN A 277 17.63 27.70 20.20
N SER A 278 17.78 27.76 21.53
CA SER A 278 18.59 28.79 22.20
C SER A 278 20.06 28.72 21.81
N GLU A 279 20.63 27.52 21.83
CA GLU A 279 22.03 27.27 21.49
C GLU A 279 22.31 27.51 20.01
N ARG A 280 21.44 27.00 19.14
CA ARG A 280 21.48 27.24 17.70
C ARG A 280 21.47 28.74 17.38
N THR A 281 20.56 29.48 18.00
CA THR A 281 20.42 30.93 17.75
C THR A 281 21.66 31.68 18.22
N MET A 282 22.23 31.32 19.38
CA MET A 282 23.44 31.93 19.90
C MET A 282 24.64 31.68 18.97
N LEU A 283 24.81 30.45 18.50
CA LEU A 283 25.86 30.06 17.55
C LEU A 283 25.72 30.78 16.21
N LEU A 284 24.50 30.79 15.65
CA LEU A 284 24.25 31.40 14.33
C LEU A 284 24.39 32.92 14.32
N LEU A 285 24.24 33.60 15.46
CA LEU A 285 24.38 35.05 15.54
C LEU A 285 25.79 35.50 15.95
N ASN A 286 26.44 34.76 16.85
CA ASN A 286 27.65 35.23 17.52
C ASN A 286 28.94 34.55 17.06
N SER A 287 28.89 33.37 16.45
CA SER A 287 30.10 32.64 16.06
C SER A 287 30.64 33.09 14.69
N SER A 288 31.96 33.06 14.53
CA SER A 288 32.60 33.20 13.22
C SER A 288 32.48 31.91 12.39
N ARG A 289 32.84 31.98 11.09
CA ARG A 289 32.86 30.81 10.20
C ARG A 289 33.80 29.73 10.75
N GLU A 290 35.00 30.14 11.17
CA GLU A 290 36.05 29.25 11.67
C GLU A 290 35.63 28.59 12.99
N GLU A 291 34.95 29.32 13.87
CA GLU A 291 34.43 28.80 15.14
C GLU A 291 33.32 27.76 14.94
N LEU A 292 32.39 28.01 14.00
CA LEU A 292 31.36 27.04 13.64
C LEU A 292 31.98 25.76 13.08
N LEU A 293 32.94 25.88 12.16
CA LEU A 293 33.64 24.73 11.59
C LEU A 293 34.45 23.98 12.64
N ALA A 294 35.17 24.67 13.53
CA ALA A 294 35.96 24.04 14.58
C ALA A 294 35.10 23.25 15.57
N ARG A 295 33.93 23.80 15.94
CA ARG A 295 33.01 23.16 16.88
C ARG A 295 32.47 21.84 16.35
N PHE A 296 31.97 21.81 15.12
CA PHE A 296 31.38 20.60 14.54
C PHE A 296 32.41 19.63 13.93
N LYS A 297 33.64 20.09 13.61
CA LYS A 297 34.76 19.18 13.29
C LYS A 297 35.23 18.40 14.52
N SER A 298 35.07 18.95 15.73
CA SER A 298 35.47 18.27 16.98
C SER A 298 34.51 17.17 17.45
N GLU A 299 33.25 17.20 17.01
CA GLU A 299 32.22 16.19 17.34
C GLU A 299 32.16 15.02 16.35
N SER A 300 32.88 15.09 15.22
CA SER A 300 32.90 14.05 14.17
C SER A 300 34.04 13.04 14.32
N ASN A 301 34.71 13.00 15.49
CA ASN A 301 35.86 12.14 15.79
C ASN A 301 35.57 11.23 16.99
#